data_AF-A0A643C055-F1
#
_entry.id   AF-A0A643C055-F1
#
_cell.length_a   1.000
_cell.length_b   1.000
_cell.length_c   1.000
_cell.angle_alpha   90.00
_cell.angle_beta   90.00
_cell.angle_gamma   90.00
#
_symmetry.space_group_name_H-M   'P 1'
#
loop_
_entity.id
_entity.type
_entity.pdbx_description
1 polymer ?
#
loop_
_entity_poly.entity_id
_entity_poly.type
_entity_poly.pdbx_seq_one_letter_code
_entity_poly.pdbx_strand_id
1 'polypeptide(L)'
;DLYEAGEKKWGTDEVKFLTVLCSRNQNHLLHVFDEYKRISQKDIEQSIKSETSGSFEEALLAIVKCMRNKSAYFAERLYKSMKGLGTDDNTLIRVMVSRVEIDMLDIRANFKRLYGKSLYSFIK
;
A
#
# COMPACT_ATOMS: atom_id res chain seq x y z
N ASP A 1 -16.43 -1.59 14.27
CA ASP A 1 -15.22 -0.85 14.70
C ASP A 1 -14.62 0.04 13.63
N LEU A 2 -13.98 -0.48 12.56
CA LEU A 2 -13.37 0.41 11.54
C LEU A 2 -14.39 1.23 10.73
N TYR A 3 -15.54 0.63 10.37
CA TYR A 3 -16.61 1.35 9.66
C TYR A 3 -17.18 2.50 10.51
N GLU A 4 -17.48 2.21 11.78
CA GLU A 4 -17.93 3.20 12.77
C GLU A 4 -16.88 4.30 13.03
N ALA A 5 -15.60 3.95 12.91
CA ALA A 5 -14.47 4.85 13.13
C ALA A 5 -14.14 5.75 11.94
N GLY A 6 -14.71 5.50 10.75
CA GLY A 6 -14.52 6.32 9.55
C GLY A 6 -15.87 6.58 8.90
N GLU A 7 -16.18 5.86 7.82
CA GLU A 7 -17.33 6.07 6.93
C GLU A 7 -18.70 6.34 7.58
N LYS A 8 -18.97 5.85 8.80
CA LYS A 8 -20.27 6.09 9.46
C LYS A 8 -20.37 7.46 10.17
N LYS A 9 -19.28 8.23 10.25
CA LYS A 9 -19.26 9.55 10.88
C LYS A 9 -18.48 10.54 10.02
N TRP A 10 -18.62 11.83 10.31
CA TRP A 10 -17.75 12.82 9.68
C TRP A 10 -16.39 12.85 10.39
N GLY A 11 -15.33 12.54 9.64
CA GLY A 11 -13.94 12.49 10.11
C GLY A 11 -13.54 11.10 10.62
N THR A 12 -12.23 10.91 10.85
CA THR A 12 -11.64 9.62 11.21
C THR A 12 -11.27 9.53 12.69
N ASP A 13 -11.56 8.40 13.34
CA ASP A 13 -10.84 7.99 14.55
C ASP A 13 -9.49 7.35 14.15
N GLU A 14 -8.48 8.21 13.99
CA GLU A 14 -7.14 7.85 13.56
C GLU A 14 -6.48 6.82 14.49
N VAL A 15 -6.71 6.97 15.79
CA VAL A 15 -6.17 6.07 16.83
C VAL A 15 -6.76 4.67 16.67
N LYS A 16 -8.05 4.55 16.36
CA LYS A 16 -8.67 3.23 16.10
C LYS A 16 -8.11 2.59 14.83
N PHE A 17 -7.92 3.35 13.75
CA PHE A 17 -7.30 2.84 12.53
C PHE A 17 -5.89 2.30 12.79
N LEU A 18 -5.05 3.08 13.48
CA LEU A 18 -3.70 2.64 13.89
C LEU A 18 -3.75 1.41 14.79
N THR A 19 -4.64 1.39 15.78
CA THR A 19 -4.76 0.27 16.72
C THR A 19 -5.08 -1.01 15.97
N VAL A 20 -6.00 -1.00 15.01
CA VAL A 20 -6.36 -2.20 14.25
C VAL A 20 -5.24 -2.58 13.27
N LEU A 21 -4.77 -1.63 12.46
CA LEU A 21 -3.82 -1.89 11.38
C LEU A 21 -2.40 -2.25 11.86
N CYS A 22 -1.98 -1.77 13.03
CA CYS A 22 -0.62 -1.97 13.54
C CYS A 22 -0.48 -3.06 14.61
N SER A 23 -1.58 -3.62 15.13
CA SER A 23 -1.52 -4.60 16.23
C SER A 23 -1.99 -6.01 15.87
N ARG A 24 -2.54 -6.21 14.67
CA ARG A 24 -3.10 -7.49 14.24
C ARG A 24 -2.19 -8.17 13.23
N ASN A 25 -2.19 -9.50 13.22
CA ASN A 25 -1.40 -10.27 12.25
C ASN A 25 -2.00 -10.16 10.84
N GLN A 26 -1.19 -10.49 9.83
CA GLN A 26 -1.55 -10.35 8.42
C GLN A 26 -2.82 -11.10 8.03
N ASN A 27 -2.96 -12.38 8.42
CA ASN A 27 -4.13 -13.20 8.05
C ASN A 27 -5.43 -12.60 8.61
N HIS A 28 -5.39 -12.14 9.86
CA HIS A 28 -6.52 -11.46 10.46
C HIS A 28 -6.86 -10.17 9.71
N LEU A 29 -5.87 -9.34 9.38
CA LEU A 29 -6.10 -8.08 8.67
C LEU A 29 -6.68 -8.30 7.27
N LEU A 30 -6.26 -9.33 6.54
CA LEU A 30 -6.83 -9.66 5.24
C LEU A 30 -8.33 -9.96 5.35
N HIS A 31 -8.74 -10.79 6.32
CA HIS A 31 -10.15 -11.04 6.57
C HIS A 31 -10.92 -9.79 7.01
N VAL A 32 -10.29 -8.92 7.82
CA VAL A 32 -10.89 -7.64 8.21
C VAL A 32 -11.11 -6.74 7.00
N PHE A 33 -10.21 -6.69 6.03
CA PHE A 33 -10.39 -5.86 4.83
C PHE A 33 -11.51 -6.36 3.94
N ASP A 34 -11.64 -7.69 3.77
CA ASP A 34 -12.73 -8.29 3.01
C ASP A 34 -14.08 -8.03 3.67
N GLU A 35 -14.15 -8.23 4.99
CA GLU A 35 -15.37 -8.00 5.77
C GLU A 35 -15.72 -6.51 5.85
N TYR A 36 -14.72 -5.63 5.95
CA TYR A 36 -14.92 -4.18 5.88
C TYR A 36 -15.58 -3.78 4.58
N LYS A 37 -15.11 -4.32 3.44
CA LYS A 37 -15.71 -4.05 2.12
C LYS A 37 -17.15 -4.54 2.06
N ARG A 38 -17.45 -5.70 2.65
CA ARG A 38 -18.82 -6.25 2.71
C ARG A 38 -19.77 -5.35 3.51
N ILE A 39 -19.30 -4.77 4.62
CA ILE A 39 -20.13 -3.94 5.51
C ILE A 39 -20.27 -2.51 4.97
N SER A 40 -19.16 -1.89 4.58
CA SER A 40 -19.12 -0.49 4.13
C SER A 40 -19.47 -0.29 2.67
N GLN A 41 -19.50 -1.37 1.87
CA GLN A 41 -19.62 -1.33 0.41
C GLN A 41 -18.48 -0.55 -0.28
N LYS A 42 -17.37 -0.30 0.42
CA LYS A 42 -16.22 0.46 -0.05
C LYS A 42 -14.91 -0.23 0.34
N ASP A 43 -13.92 -0.20 -0.55
CA ASP A 43 -12.62 -0.78 -0.21
C ASP A 43 -11.93 0.06 0.87
N ILE A 44 -11.26 -0.58 1.82
CA ILE A 44 -10.57 0.13 2.92
C ILE A 44 -9.57 1.17 2.40
N GLU A 45 -8.90 0.93 1.26
CA GLU A 45 -8.00 1.93 0.65
C GLU A 45 -8.76 3.14 0.11
N GLN A 46 -9.99 2.96 -0.39
CA GLN A 46 -10.84 4.07 -0.83
C GLN A 46 -11.33 4.89 0.36
N SER A 47 -11.67 4.22 1.47
CA SER A 47 -12.08 4.88 2.71
C SER A 47 -10.95 5.68 3.34
N ILE A 48 -9.74 5.13 3.39
CA ILE A 48 -8.56 5.87 3.87
C ILE A 48 -8.35 7.15 3.04
N LYS A 49 -8.45 7.06 1.72
CA LYS A 49 -8.26 8.23 0.82
C LYS A 49 -9.33 9.31 0.94
N SER A 50 -10.56 8.96 1.33
CA SER A 50 -11.62 9.96 1.49
C SER A 50 -11.63 10.59 2.88
N GLU A 51 -11.12 9.88 3.89
CA GLU A 51 -11.26 10.25 5.30
C GLU A 51 -9.96 10.77 5.94
N THR A 52 -8.81 10.60 5.29
CA THR A 52 -7.50 11.04 5.78
C THR A 52 -6.75 11.81 4.68
N SER A 53 -5.64 12.46 5.04
CA SER A 53 -4.80 13.17 4.06
C SER A 53 -3.33 13.21 4.47
N GLY A 54 -2.47 13.65 3.55
CA GLY A 54 -1.04 13.86 3.79
C GLY A 54 -0.29 12.59 4.22
N SER A 55 0.75 12.75 5.03
CA SER A 55 1.62 11.64 5.45
C SER A 55 0.89 10.54 6.22
N PHE A 56 -0.22 10.88 6.90
CA PHE A 56 -1.01 9.90 7.63
C PHE A 56 -1.76 8.97 6.67
N GLU A 57 -2.41 9.52 5.64
CA GLU A 57 -3.03 8.73 4.56
C GLU A 57 -2.00 7.81 3.90
N GLU A 58 -0.83 8.36 3.55
CA GLU A 58 0.25 7.60 2.90
C GLU A 58 0.71 6.42 3.75
N ALA A 59 0.84 6.62 5.07
CA ALA A 59 1.25 5.58 6.00
C ALA A 59 0.20 4.45 6.10
N LEU A 60 -1.09 4.80 6.24
CA LEU A 60 -2.17 3.80 6.33
C LEU A 60 -2.29 3.00 5.02
N LEU A 61 -2.23 3.67 3.87
CA LEU A 61 -2.23 3.01 2.57
C LEU A 61 -1.03 2.08 2.39
N ALA A 62 0.16 2.50 2.84
CA ALA A 62 1.35 1.65 2.78
C ALA A 62 1.20 0.37 3.62
N ILE A 63 0.61 0.46 4.82
CA ILE A 63 0.34 -0.71 5.67
C ILE A 63 -0.63 -1.67 4.98
N VAL A 64 -1.78 -1.17 4.52
CA VAL A 64 -2.81 -2.00 3.84
C VAL A 64 -2.22 -2.70 2.62
N LYS A 65 -1.51 -1.96 1.75
CA LYS A 65 -0.87 -2.52 0.56
C LYS A 65 0.20 -3.56 0.90
N CYS A 66 1.01 -3.32 1.92
CA CYS A 66 2.00 -4.29 2.38
C CYS A 66 1.36 -5.58 2.91
N MET A 67 0.23 -5.48 3.61
CA MET A 67 -0.51 -6.65 4.10
C MET A 67 -1.15 -7.44 2.95
N ARG A 68 -1.68 -6.77 1.93
CA ARG A 68 -2.26 -7.40 0.74
C ARG A 68 -1.22 -8.08 -0.14
N ASN A 69 -0.21 -7.32 -0.56
CA ASN A 69 0.86 -7.82 -1.41
C ASN A 69 2.07 -6.88 -1.32
N LYS A 70 3.01 -7.26 -0.46
CA LYS A 70 4.25 -6.51 -0.20
C LYS A 70 5.08 -6.28 -1.48
N SER A 71 5.23 -7.29 -2.32
CA SER A 71 6.03 -7.18 -3.54
C SER A 71 5.36 -6.28 -4.59
N ALA A 72 4.02 -6.29 -4.67
CA ALA A 72 3.28 -5.34 -5.50
C ALA A 72 3.39 -3.90 -4.98
N TYR A 73 3.39 -3.68 -3.67
CA TYR A 73 3.64 -2.37 -3.08
C TYR A 73 5.02 -1.82 -3.49
N PHE A 74 6.07 -2.63 -3.41
CA PHE A 74 7.42 -2.20 -3.84
C PHE A 74 7.52 -2.00 -5.35
N ALA A 75 6.82 -2.80 -6.16
CA ALA A 75 6.71 -2.54 -7.59
C ALA A 75 6.07 -1.17 -7.89
N GLU A 76 5.01 -0.81 -7.16
CA GLU A 76 4.39 0.52 -7.27
C GLU A 76 5.33 1.65 -6.83
N ARG A 77 6.08 1.44 -5.73
CA ARG A 77 7.09 2.41 -5.26
C ARG A 77 8.18 2.66 -6.31
N LEU A 78 8.69 1.60 -6.93
CA LEU A 78 9.69 1.70 -8.01
C LEU A 78 9.11 2.41 -9.24
N TYR A 79 7.89 2.08 -9.63
CA TYR A 79 7.25 2.78 -10.75
C TYR A 79 7.07 4.26 -10.46
N LYS A 80 6.58 4.61 -9.26
CA LYS A 80 6.40 5.99 -8.84
C LYS A 80 7.71 6.78 -8.78
N SER A 81 8.83 6.15 -8.43
CA SER A 81 10.13 6.85 -8.39
C SER A 81 10.70 7.15 -9.78
N MET A 82 10.19 6.50 -10.84
CA MET A 82 10.77 6.59 -12.20
C MET A 82 9.80 7.07 -13.29
N LYS A 83 8.48 7.09 -13.05
CA LYS A 83 7.48 7.36 -14.12
C LYS A 83 7.47 8.81 -14.66
N GLY A 84 8.12 9.76 -13.97
CA GLY A 84 8.02 11.19 -14.20
C GLY A 84 9.26 11.78 -14.88
N LEU A 85 9.32 13.12 -14.95
CA LEU A 85 10.56 13.81 -15.33
C LEU A 85 11.55 13.72 -14.18
N GLY A 86 12.71 13.12 -14.46
CA GLY A 86 13.72 12.80 -13.45
C GLY A 86 13.38 11.54 -12.65
N THR A 87 14.17 11.28 -11.62
CA THR A 87 14.09 10.07 -10.79
C THR A 87 14.15 10.45 -9.33
N ASP A 88 13.31 9.84 -8.49
CA ASP A 88 13.52 9.82 -7.04
C ASP A 88 14.56 8.72 -6.73
N ASP A 89 15.83 9.08 -6.91
CA ASP A 89 16.97 8.17 -6.72
C ASP A 89 17.02 7.60 -5.31
N ASN A 90 16.63 8.37 -4.30
CA ASN A 90 16.61 7.93 -2.91
C ASN A 90 15.63 6.76 -2.71
N THR A 91 14.42 6.84 -3.27
CA THR A 91 13.48 5.71 -3.22
C THR A 91 13.95 4.55 -4.09
N LEU A 92 14.41 4.82 -5.31
CA LEU A 92 14.88 3.78 -6.22
C LEU A 92 16.01 2.95 -5.59
N ILE A 93 17.08 3.60 -5.15
CA ILE A 93 18.25 2.95 -4.55
C ILE A 93 17.85 2.19 -3.29
N ARG A 94 17.08 2.82 -2.38
CA ARG A 94 16.66 2.18 -1.12
C ARG A 94 15.85 0.91 -1.38
N VAL A 95 14.91 0.94 -2.32
CA VAL A 95 14.10 -0.26 -2.65
C VAL A 95 14.95 -1.31 -3.35
N MET A 96 15.79 -0.93 -4.32
CA MET A 96 16.63 -1.89 -5.02
C MET A 96 17.58 -2.62 -4.07
N VAL A 97 18.29 -1.89 -3.21
CA VAL A 97 19.27 -2.47 -2.28
C VAL A 97 18.59 -3.29 -1.18
N SER A 98 17.55 -2.77 -0.54
CA SER A 98 16.92 -3.46 0.59
C SER A 98 16.12 -4.72 0.21
N ARG A 99 15.73 -4.86 -1.06
CA ARG A 99 14.83 -5.95 -1.50
C ARG A 99 15.50 -7.01 -2.37
N VAL A 100 16.73 -6.77 -2.85
CA VAL A 100 17.41 -7.64 -3.81
C VAL A 100 17.52 -9.09 -3.33
N GLU A 101 17.81 -9.31 -2.05
CA GLU A 101 17.96 -10.64 -1.45
C GLU A 101 16.69 -11.17 -0.75
N ILE A 102 15.58 -10.42 -0.80
CA ILE A 102 14.34 -10.77 -0.07
C ILE A 102 13.26 -11.26 -1.04
N ASP A 103 12.81 -10.40 -1.95
CA ASP A 103 11.64 -10.66 -2.80
C ASP A 103 11.70 -9.97 -4.17
N MET A 104 12.90 -9.64 -4.65
CA MET A 104 13.09 -8.90 -5.90
C MET A 104 12.52 -9.63 -7.13
N LEU A 105 12.53 -10.96 -7.15
CA LEU A 105 11.92 -11.73 -8.23
C LEU A 105 10.40 -11.51 -8.29
N ASP A 106 9.73 -11.51 -7.14
CA ASP A 106 8.30 -11.23 -7.04
C ASP A 106 7.97 -9.77 -7.34
N ILE A 107 8.84 -8.84 -6.92
CA ILE A 107 8.71 -7.41 -7.27
C ILE A 107 8.77 -7.25 -8.78
N ARG A 108 9.74 -7.87 -9.47
CA ARG A 108 9.86 -7.82 -10.93
C ARG A 108 8.64 -8.41 -11.64
N ALA A 109 8.13 -9.54 -11.15
CA ALA A 109 6.92 -10.16 -11.69
C ALA A 109 5.70 -9.25 -11.54
N ASN A 110 5.50 -8.68 -10.35
CA ASN A 110 4.41 -7.74 -10.10
C ASN A 110 4.55 -6.46 -10.92
N PHE A 111 5.76 -5.91 -11.04
CA PHE A 111 6.02 -4.73 -11.87
C PHE A 111 5.62 -4.96 -13.32
N LYS A 112 6.05 -6.09 -13.91
CA LYS A 112 5.68 -6.46 -15.28
C LYS A 112 4.17 -6.65 -15.42
N ARG A 113 3.52 -7.31 -14.46
CA ARG A 113 2.08 -7.53 -14.43
C ARG A 113 1.29 -6.21 -14.37
N LEU A 114 1.74 -5.25 -13.55
CA LEU A 114 1.04 -3.99 -13.32
C LEU A 114 1.28 -2.95 -14.43
N TYR A 115 2.47 -2.92 -15.03
CA TYR A 115 2.89 -1.83 -15.92
C TYR A 115 3.24 -2.27 -17.35
N GLY A 116 3.16 -3.57 -17.66
CA GLY A 116 3.41 -4.11 -19.00
C GLY A 116 4.88 -4.09 -19.46
N LYS A 117 5.77 -3.39 -18.75
CA LYS A 117 7.22 -3.34 -19.00
C LYS A 117 7.98 -4.05 -17.89
N SER A 118 9.13 -4.62 -18.21
CA SER A 118 10.01 -5.16 -17.16
C SER A 118 10.57 -4.03 -16.30
N LEU A 119 10.86 -4.32 -15.02
CA LEU A 119 11.56 -3.36 -14.16
C LEU A 119 12.92 -2.95 -14.76
N TYR A 120 13.66 -3.90 -15.33
CA TYR A 120 14.97 -3.64 -15.96
C TYR A 120 14.86 -2.61 -17.09
N SER A 121 13.94 -2.81 -18.03
CA SER A 121 13.70 -1.86 -19.14
C SER A 121 13.13 -0.51 -18.71
N PHE A 122 12.67 -0.39 -17.47
CA PHE A 122 12.15 0.88 -16.94
C PHE A 122 13.23 1.68 -16.19
N ILE A 123 14.29 1.00 -15.73
CA ILE A 123 15.48 1.62 -15.13
C ILE A 123 16.46 2.09 -16.22
N LYS A 124 16.55 1.36 -17.34
CA LYS A 124 17.43 1.65 -18.46
C LYS A 124 16.85 2.72 -19.38
#